data_AF-A0A8S3K5N5-F1
#
_entry.id   AF-A0A8S3K5N5-F1
#
_cell.length_a   1.000
_cell.length_b   1.000
_cell.length_c   1.000
_cell.angle_alpha   90.00
_cell.angle_beta   90.00
_cell.angle_gamma   90.00
#
_symmetry.space_group_name_H-M   'P 1'
#
loop_
_entity.id
_entity.type
_entity.pdbx_description
1 polymer ?
#
loop_
_entity_poly.entity_id
_entity_poly.type
_entity_poly.pdbx_seq_one_letter_code
_entity_poly.pdbx_strand_id
1 'polypeptide(L)'
;LELTSSAHTGFAGNFALVLFTIGEGVVTLFAYLAKDWQLLKWINTAFVGLVIPYLYFMPESPLYLYSKRDFFRLEALLRRIATANKRDEADWYPVYQELRRNQSFILSNQKELTFLQKAHQIL
;
A
#
# COMPACT_ATOMS: atom_id res chain seq x y z
N LEU A 1 -6.65 -0.88 -3.98
CA LEU A 1 -6.28 -0.48 -2.61
C LEU A 1 -5.75 -1.70 -1.86
N GLU A 2 -4.43 -1.84 -1.78
CA GLU A 2 -3.76 -3.05 -1.28
C GLU A 2 -3.94 -3.30 0.23
N LEU A 3 -4.36 -2.26 0.97
CA LEU A 3 -4.60 -2.29 2.41
C LEU A 3 -6.07 -2.59 2.78
N THR A 4 -6.98 -2.58 1.81
CA THR A 4 -8.42 -2.78 2.07
C THR A 4 -8.86 -4.16 1.62
N SER A 5 -9.73 -4.82 2.39
CA SER A 5 -10.36 -6.07 1.98
C SER A 5 -11.10 -5.90 0.64
N SER A 6 -11.06 -6.92 -0.23
CA SER A 6 -11.65 -6.91 -1.58
C SER A 6 -13.07 -6.32 -1.62
N ALA A 7 -13.89 -6.61 -0.61
CA ALA A 7 -15.26 -6.11 -0.48
C ALA A 7 -15.38 -4.57 -0.37
N HIS A 8 -14.36 -3.88 0.15
CA HIS A 8 -14.38 -2.44 0.41
C HIS A 8 -13.49 -1.64 -0.54
N THR A 9 -12.81 -2.32 -1.48
CA THR A 9 -11.87 -1.69 -2.42
C THR A 9 -12.55 -0.68 -3.32
N GLY A 10 -13.74 -0.99 -3.85
CA GLY A 10 -14.51 -0.10 -4.72
C GLY A 10 -14.98 1.16 -4.00
N PHE A 11 -15.45 1.02 -2.76
CA PHE A 11 -15.85 2.16 -1.94
C PHE A 11 -14.67 3.10 -1.67
N ALA A 12 -13.54 2.56 -1.22
CA ALA A 12 -12.35 3.36 -0.93
C ALA A 12 -11.79 4.06 -2.19
N GLY A 13 -11.86 3.40 -3.35
CA GLY A 13 -11.48 3.99 -4.63
C GLY A 13 -12.40 5.16 -5.02
N ASN A 14 -13.72 4.96 -4.97
CA ASN A 14 -14.69 6.01 -5.27
C ASN A 14 -14.61 7.18 -4.29
N PHE A 15 -14.36 6.90 -3.01
CA PHE A 15 -14.17 7.93 -2.01
C PHE A 15 -12.96 8.84 -2.32
N ALA A 16 -11.85 8.26 -2.77
CA ALA A 16 -10.69 9.03 -3.20
C ALA A 16 -11.01 9.94 -4.41
N LEU A 17 -11.80 9.46 -5.37
CA LEU A 17 -12.24 10.25 -6.53
C LEU A 17 -13.16 11.41 -6.11
N VAL A 18 -14.11 11.16 -5.20
CA VAL A 18 -14.98 12.21 -4.67
C VAL A 18 -14.18 13.28 -3.94
N LEU A 19 -13.22 12.89 -3.10
CA LEU A 19 -12.32 13.83 -2.42
C LEU A 19 -11.47 14.64 -3.40
N PHE A 20 -11.02 14.02 -4.50
CA PHE A 20 -10.29 14.72 -5.55
C PHE A 20 -11.14 15.83 -6.18
N THR A 21 -12.38 15.53 -6.59
CA THR A 21 -13.30 16.53 -7.16
C THR A 21 -13.63 17.65 -6.16
N ILE A 22 -13.84 17.32 -4.89
CA ILE A 22 -14.04 18.33 -3.83
C ILE A 22 -12.79 19.22 -3.71
N GLY A 23 -11.59 18.62 -3.75
CA GLY A 23 -10.32 19.33 -3.72
C GLY A 23 -10.17 20.33 -4.86
N GLU A 24 -10.53 19.95 -6.08
CA GLU A 24 -10.53 20.86 -7.24
C GLU A 24 -11.49 22.05 -7.06
N GLY A 25 -12.67 21.80 -6.48
CA GLY A 25 -13.61 22.86 -6.12
C GLY A 25 -13.03 23.83 -5.09
N VAL A 26 -12.36 23.31 -4.06
CA VAL A 26 -11.68 24.11 -3.04
C VAL A 26 -10.54 24.95 -3.65
N VAL A 27 -9.75 24.38 -4.56
CA VAL A 27 -8.69 25.11 -5.26
C VAL A 27 -9.26 26.25 -6.10
N THR A 28 -10.38 26.02 -6.78
CA THR A 28 -11.06 27.06 -7.57
C THR A 28 -11.60 28.17 -6.67
N LEU A 29 -12.13 27.84 -5.50
CA LEU A 29 -12.55 28.83 -4.50
C LEU A 29 -11.36 29.65 -4.00
N PHE A 30 -10.22 29.01 -3.70
CA PHE A 30 -9.00 29.75 -3.34
C PHE A 30 -8.49 30.63 -4.47
N ALA A 31 -8.59 30.19 -5.73
CA ALA A 31 -8.22 31.01 -6.88
C ALA A 31 -9.14 32.23 -7.06
N TYR A 32 -10.42 32.12 -6.73
CA TYR A 32 -11.35 33.25 -6.75
C TYR A 32 -11.05 34.27 -5.64
N LEU A 33 -10.69 33.79 -4.44
CA LEU A 33 -10.39 34.64 -3.28
C LEU A 33 -8.98 35.27 -3.37
N ALA A 34 -8.00 34.50 -3.86
CA ALA A 34 -6.64 34.97 -4.06
C ALA A 34 -6.55 35.75 -5.38
N LYS A 35 -6.74 37.07 -5.29
CA LYS A 35 -6.57 37.99 -6.44
C LYS A 35 -5.15 37.93 -7.04
N ASP A 36 -4.17 37.51 -6.24
CA ASP A 36 -2.77 37.38 -6.65
C ASP A 36 -2.35 35.92 -6.85
N TRP A 37 -1.78 35.63 -8.02
CA TRP A 37 -1.30 34.29 -8.39
C TRP A 37 -0.17 33.76 -7.48
N GLN A 38 0.61 34.66 -6.85
CA GLN A 38 1.66 34.28 -5.91
C GLN A 38 1.08 33.75 -4.60
N LEU A 39 0.02 34.41 -4.08
CA LEU A 39 -0.64 33.99 -2.86
C LEU A 39 -1.27 32.61 -3.02
N LEU A 40 -1.88 32.33 -4.19
CA LEU A 40 -2.44 31.02 -4.52
C LEU A 40 -1.37 29.91 -4.47
N LYS A 41 -0.18 30.17 -4.99
CA LYS A 41 0.95 29.20 -4.95
C LYS A 41 1.39 28.91 -3.52
N TRP A 42 1.49 29.93 -2.67
CA TRP A 42 1.87 29.77 -1.27
C TRP A 42 0.83 28.98 -0.49
N ILE A 43 -0.46 29.27 -0.68
CA ILE A 43 -1.56 28.53 -0.03
C ILE A 43 -1.55 27.06 -0.44
N ASN A 44 -1.42 26.77 -1.74
CA ASN A 44 -1.37 25.39 -2.22
C ASN A 44 -0.14 24.64 -1.68
N THR A 45 1.03 25.29 -1.68
CA THR A 45 2.26 24.70 -1.12
C THR A 45 2.12 24.43 0.38
N ALA A 46 1.51 25.35 1.14
CA ALA A 46 1.24 25.15 2.56
C ALA A 46 0.28 23.99 2.79
N PHE A 47 -0.76 23.86 1.96
CA PHE A 47 -1.71 22.75 2.02
C PHE A 47 -1.03 21.40 1.76
N VAL A 48 -0.19 21.30 0.72
CA VAL A 48 0.61 20.09 0.46
C VAL A 48 1.58 19.81 1.61
N GLY A 49 2.23 20.85 2.14
CA GLY A 49 3.11 20.74 3.29
C GLY A 49 2.42 20.15 4.53
N LEU A 50 1.15 20.49 4.76
CA LEU A 50 0.35 19.93 5.85
C LEU A 50 0.01 18.44 5.66
N VAL A 51 0.02 17.95 4.42
CA VAL A 51 -0.23 16.53 4.11
C VAL A 51 1.03 15.68 4.24
N ILE A 52 2.24 16.25 4.16
CA ILE A 52 3.50 15.48 4.27
C ILE A 52 3.61 14.68 5.58
N PRO A 53 3.30 15.24 6.77
CA PRO A 53 3.33 14.47 8.02
C PRO A 53 2.40 13.26 8.00
N TYR A 54 1.27 13.33 7.28
CA TYR A 54 0.34 12.22 7.16
C TYR A 54 0.98 10.99 6.48
N LEU A 55 1.88 11.20 5.53
CA LEU A 55 2.60 10.11 4.86
C LEU A 55 3.47 9.30 5.84
N TYR A 56 3.96 9.92 6.91
CA TYR A 56 4.76 9.20 7.93
C TYR A 56 3.91 8.25 8.78
N PHE A 57 2.62 8.56 8.96
CA PHE A 57 1.70 7.70 9.71
C PHE A 57 1.15 6.54 8.88
N MET A 58 1.17 6.66 7.55
CA MET A 58 0.62 5.66 6.65
C MET A 58 1.52 4.40 6.64
N PRO A 59 0.97 3.20 6.93
CA PRO A 59 1.76 1.98 6.86
C PRO A 59 2.17 1.66 5.41
N GLU A 60 3.32 1.01 5.26
CA GLU A 60 3.74 0.46 3.96
C GLU A 60 2.74 -0.58 3.44
N SER A 61 2.75 -0.82 2.12
CA SER A 61 1.88 -1.82 1.52
C SER A 61 2.30 -3.26 1.90
N PRO A 62 1.36 -4.13 2.31
CA PRO A 62 1.62 -5.55 2.56
C PRO A 62 2.16 -6.28 1.32
N LEU A 63 1.66 -5.94 0.13
CA LEU A 63 2.11 -6.57 -1.12
C LEU A 63 3.54 -6.16 -1.48
N TYR A 64 3.91 -4.91 -1.21
CA TYR A 64 5.28 -4.45 -1.38
C TYR A 64 6.25 -5.24 -0.49
N LEU A 65 5.92 -5.38 0.81
CA LEU A 65 6.74 -6.16 1.76
C LEU A 65 6.83 -7.64 1.38
N TYR A 66 5.73 -8.22 0.91
CA TYR A 66 5.69 -9.60 0.38
C TYR A 66 6.59 -9.79 -0.84
N SER A 67 6.55 -8.85 -1.80
CA SER A 67 7.44 -8.85 -2.98
C SER A 67 8.91 -8.68 -2.59
N LYS A 68 9.19 -7.86 -1.57
CA LYS A 68 10.54 -7.65 -1.03
C LYS A 68 11.05 -8.83 -0.19
N ARG A 69 10.17 -9.81 0.11
CA ARG A 69 10.45 -10.98 0.95
C ARG A 69 10.78 -10.62 2.40
N ASP A 70 10.36 -9.45 2.87
CA ASP A 70 10.52 -9.04 4.26
C ASP A 70 9.32 -9.51 5.10
N PHE A 71 9.32 -10.81 5.39
CA PHE A 71 8.22 -11.45 6.11
C PHE A 71 8.09 -11.00 7.55
N PHE A 72 9.19 -10.57 8.16
CA PHE A 72 9.21 -10.10 9.55
C PHE A 72 8.42 -8.79 9.66
N ARG A 73 8.69 -7.81 8.79
CA ARG A 73 7.91 -6.57 8.75
C ARG A 73 6.48 -6.79 8.31
N LEU A 74 6.27 -7.71 7.36
CA LEU A 74 4.94 -8.06 6.89
C LEU A 74 4.06 -8.62 8.03
N GLU A 75 4.59 -9.55 8.83
CA GLU A 75 3.86 -10.13 9.97
C GLU A 75 3.54 -9.08 11.02
N ALA A 76 4.51 -8.23 11.38
CA ALA A 76 4.31 -7.14 12.34
C ALA A 76 3.23 -6.16 11.86
N LEU A 77 3.22 -5.84 10.56
CA LEU A 77 2.21 -4.98 9.94
C LEU A 77 0.82 -5.64 9.98
N LEU A 78 0.71 -6.89 9.53
CA LEU A 78 -0.56 -7.63 9.52
C LEU A 78 -1.14 -7.78 10.92
N ARG A 79 -0.30 -8.07 11.92
CA ARG A 79 -0.71 -8.15 13.32
C ARG A 79 -1.25 -6.80 13.80
N ARG A 80 -0.57 -5.69 13.51
CA ARG A 80 -1.05 -4.34 13.85
C ARG A 80 -2.41 -4.03 13.21
N ILE A 81 -2.59 -4.39 11.94
CA ILE A 81 -3.87 -4.23 11.22
C ILE A 81 -4.96 -5.11 11.84
N ALA A 82 -4.65 -6.36 12.21
CA ALA A 82 -5.59 -7.28 12.85
C ALA A 82 -6.03 -6.77 14.23
N THR A 83 -5.10 -6.30 15.06
CA THR A 83 -5.41 -5.69 16.36
C THR A 83 -6.29 -4.46 16.21
N ALA A 84 -6.00 -3.57 15.25
CA ALA A 84 -6.83 -2.38 14.98
C ALA A 84 -8.25 -2.76 14.55
N ASN A 85 -8.39 -3.84 13.77
CA ASN A 85 -9.67 -4.37 13.31
C ASN A 85 -10.34 -5.34 14.29
N LYS A 86 -9.78 -5.55 15.49
CA LYS A 86 -10.26 -6.49 16.53
C LYS A 86 -10.49 -7.91 16.00
N ARG A 87 -9.64 -8.38 15.09
CA ARG A 87 -9.66 -9.76 14.59
C ARG A 87 -8.78 -10.66 15.45
N ASP A 88 -9.23 -11.87 15.68
CA ASP A 88 -8.46 -12.88 16.42
C ASP A 88 -7.30 -13.40 15.56
N GLU A 89 -6.20 -13.76 16.22
CA GLU A 89 -5.01 -14.33 15.59
C GLU A 89 -5.34 -15.64 14.88
N ALA A 90 -6.28 -16.42 15.41
CA ALA A 90 -6.76 -17.67 14.82
C ALA A 90 -7.34 -17.52 13.40
N ASP A 91 -7.90 -16.35 13.06
CA ASP A 91 -8.62 -16.16 11.80
C ASP A 91 -7.69 -15.87 10.62
N TRP A 92 -6.64 -15.08 10.82
CA TRP A 92 -5.78 -14.59 9.73
C TRP A 92 -4.40 -15.25 9.69
N TYR A 93 -3.89 -15.72 10.83
CA TYR A 93 -2.57 -16.33 10.93
C TYR A 93 -2.40 -17.60 10.07
N PRO A 94 -3.36 -18.55 10.00
CA PRO A 94 -3.19 -19.74 9.14
C PRO A 94 -3.08 -19.37 7.65
N VAL A 95 -3.83 -18.36 7.21
CA VAL A 95 -3.76 -17.84 5.83
C VAL A 95 -2.39 -17.24 5.55
N TYR A 96 -1.84 -16.46 6.49
CA TYR A 96 -0.48 -15.91 6.37
C TYR A 96 0.58 -17.02 6.28
N GLN A 97 0.48 -18.06 7.11
CA GLN A 97 1.40 -19.19 7.08
C GLN A 97 1.36 -19.94 5.74
N GLU A 98 0.15 -20.14 5.19
CA GLU A 98 -0.03 -20.75 3.87
C GLU A 98 0.61 -19.91 2.76
N LEU A 99 0.40 -18.59 2.76
CA LEU A 99 1.02 -17.67 1.79
C LEU A 99 2.55 -17.75 1.84
N ARG A 100 3.12 -17.72 3.05
CA ARG A 100 4.58 -17.84 3.25
C ARG A 100 5.11 -19.18 2.76
N ARG A 101 4.42 -20.28 3.05
CA ARG A 101 4.78 -21.63 2.60
C ARG A 101 4.76 -21.72 1.08
N ASN A 102 3.69 -21.26 0.43
CA ASN A 102 3.55 -21.28 -1.02
C ASN A 102 4.67 -20.49 -1.70
N GLN A 103 5.04 -19.33 -1.14
CA GLN A 103 6.17 -18.55 -1.66
C GLN A 103 7.50 -19.31 -1.55
N SER A 104 7.75 -20.00 -0.43
CA SER A 104 8.97 -20.80 -0.27
C SER A 104 9.07 -21.94 -1.29
N PHE A 105 7.93 -22.58 -1.60
CA PHE A 105 7.85 -23.64 -2.60
C PHE A 105 8.08 -23.15 -4.04
N ILE A 106 7.53 -21.98 -4.39
CA ILE A 106 7.79 -21.36 -5.70
C ILE A 106 9.28 -21.07 -5.86
N LEU A 107 9.93 -20.59 -4.80
CA LEU A 107 11.36 -20.27 -4.81
C LEU A 107 12.25 -21.52 -4.92
N SER A 108 11.89 -22.63 -4.27
CA SER A 108 12.64 -23.88 -4.42
C SER A 108 12.55 -24.40 -5.86
N ASN A 109 11.34 -24.44 -6.42
CA ASN A 109 11.14 -24.92 -7.80
C ASN A 109 11.86 -24.05 -8.83
N GLN A 110 11.84 -22.72 -8.64
CA GLN A 110 12.55 -21.81 -9.54
C GLN A 110 14.07 -22.00 -9.51
N LYS A 111 14.65 -22.30 -8.33
CA LYS A 111 16.08 -22.62 -8.18
C LYS A 111 16.44 -23.94 -8.87
N GLU A 112 15.59 -24.95 -8.73
CA GLU A 112 15.83 -26.22 -9.43
C GLU A 112 15.76 -26.04 -10.95
N LEU A 113 14.74 -25.35 -11.46
CA LEU A 113 14.63 -25.08 -12.91
C LEU A 113 15.85 -24.33 -13.47
N THR A 114 16.35 -23.32 -12.74
CA THR A 114 17.56 -22.59 -13.16
C THR A 114 18.83 -23.43 -13.06
N PHE A 115 18.93 -24.34 -12.10
CA PHE A 115 20.04 -25.29 -12.01
C PHE A 115 20.03 -26.27 -13.20
N LEU A 116 18.86 -26.82 -13.53
CA LEU A 116 18.65 -27.76 -14.64
C LEU A 116 18.96 -27.10 -15.99
N GLN A 117 18.53 -25.85 -16.19
CA GLN A 117 18.84 -25.08 -17.41
C GLN A 117 20.34 -24.83 -17.56
N LYS A 118 21.04 -24.49 -16.48
CA LYS A 118 22.50 -24.31 -16.52
C LYS A 118 23.23 -25.62 -16.78
N ALA A 119 22.79 -26.73 -16.19
CA ALA A 119 23.37 -28.05 -16.43
C ALA A 119 23.24 -28.47 -17.90
N HIS A 120 22.10 -28.18 -18.54
CA HIS A 120 21.87 -28.47 -19.95
C HIS A 120 22.68 -27.57 -20.91
N GLN A 121 23.14 -26.39 -20.46
CA GLN A 121 24.01 -25.52 -21.27
C GLN A 121 25.50 -25.91 -21.21
N ILE A 122 25.90 -26.76 -20.27
CA ILE A 122 27.30 -27.17 -20.05
C ILE A 122 27.59 -28.55 -20.67
N LEU A 123 26.56 -29.36 -20.91
CA LEU A 123 26.61 -30.62 -21.67
C LEU A 123 26.40 -30.36 -23.16
#